data_AF-K0T0V2-F1
#
_entry.id   AF-K0T0V2-F1
#
_cell.length_a   1.000
_cell.length_b   1.000
_cell.length_c   1.000
_cell.angle_alpha   90.00
_cell.angle_beta   90.00
_cell.angle_gamma   90.00
#
_symmetry.space_group_name_H-M   'P 1'
#
loop_
_entity.id
_entity.type
_entity.pdbx_description
1 polymer ?
#
loop_
_entity_poly.entity_id
_entity_poly.type
_entity_poly.pdbx_seq_one_letter_code
_entity_poly.pdbx_strand_id
1 'polypeptide(L)'
;RYDQKSRRDADGRIFLDVNSVCFQAIVDYLNELAITPDGVSTSPPTVEADLGHILNHQLELFGLNEKFIGSAIMKDGDNIAQLREWISKAGSGITIIETTEGHIVGGYSSAPWTSSASSNSRSNGAFLFHLSGSQLLKSNLIGRRDSNAIYRSISYGPTFGGGHDLRVDNPFIVTSNFGASYQTSASWPLSEGVFFQVKEMEVFQITSTSVSANKRSATSKASPVSKVDSFSKKMNEAINSKWESLAVAEDELVDLEASFEDEGKFISDFAAGAADDVITLNVSGTRIKASLHTLQLVKDSALAKLVSDATANKATVTKPVKDWNYEDVTAWLNRVEGIPDPVVKEFEDQQVTGRELISLGVEGLKDFGVVRKGTIYLLLKEIKTLEETGGGAEVLIEQSPYCVNLIVDHLRLESAFMKDLVARKHPAPVVCESEKERFHKVVKHFFPGQGSEIFE
;
A
#
# COMPACT_ATOMS: atom_id res chain seq x y z
N ARG A 1 8.55 -2.27 4.74
CA ARG A 1 8.77 -1.69 3.38
C ARG A 1 7.64 -0.75 2.92
N TYR A 2 6.45 -0.81 3.55
CA TYR A 2 5.29 0.07 3.26
C TYR A 2 5.28 1.42 4.01
N ASP A 3 6.17 1.63 4.98
CA ASP A 3 6.15 2.84 5.82
C ASP A 3 6.55 4.13 5.09
N GLN A 4 7.15 4.04 3.90
CA GLN A 4 7.71 5.20 3.21
C GLN A 4 6.98 5.60 1.91
N LYS A 5 6.03 4.81 1.41
CA LYS A 5 5.37 5.08 0.11
C LYS A 5 3.85 5.17 0.14
N SER A 6 3.18 4.59 1.13
CA SER A 6 1.71 4.59 1.18
C SER A 6 1.21 5.71 2.10
N ARG A 7 0.30 6.55 1.60
CA ARG A 7 -0.35 7.58 2.43
C ARG A 7 -1.18 6.88 3.51
N ARG A 8 -0.93 7.27 4.75
CA ARG A 8 -1.65 6.77 5.93
C ARG A 8 -2.61 7.83 6.42
N ASP A 9 -3.75 7.39 6.93
CA ASP A 9 -4.64 8.28 7.68
C ASP A 9 -4.05 8.62 9.06
N ALA A 10 -4.72 9.52 9.78
CA ALA A 10 -4.34 9.91 11.14
C ALA A 10 -4.36 8.73 12.14
N ASP A 11 -5.03 7.63 11.79
CA ASP A 11 -5.15 6.41 12.59
C ASP A 11 -4.10 5.33 12.19
N GLY A 12 -3.19 5.65 11.28
CA GLY A 12 -2.11 4.76 10.83
C GLY A 12 -2.53 3.69 9.81
N ARG A 13 -3.77 3.74 9.31
CA ARG A 13 -4.32 2.82 8.29
C ARG A 13 -3.85 3.24 6.91
N ILE A 14 -3.61 2.25 6.05
CA ILE A 14 -3.15 2.47 4.68
C ILE A 14 -4.37 2.64 3.78
N PHE A 15 -4.49 3.77 3.09
CA PHE A 15 -5.49 3.94 2.04
C PHE A 15 -5.01 3.23 0.77
N LEU A 16 -5.86 2.33 0.27
CA LEU A 16 -5.65 1.61 -0.97
C LEU A 16 -6.82 1.97 -1.88
N ASP A 17 -6.62 2.96 -2.75
CA ASP A 17 -7.58 3.24 -3.82
C ASP A 17 -7.31 2.26 -4.96
N VAL A 18 -7.95 1.09 -4.87
CA VAL A 18 -7.72 -0.02 -5.78
C VAL A 18 -9.04 -0.38 -6.45
N ASN A 19 -9.02 -0.44 -7.79
CA ASN A 19 -10.08 -1.04 -8.62
C ASN A 19 -10.64 -2.31 -7.95
N SER A 20 -11.91 -2.23 -7.55
CA SER A 20 -12.58 -3.22 -6.70
C SER A 20 -12.69 -4.60 -7.34
N VAL A 21 -12.80 -4.66 -8.67
CA VAL A 21 -12.86 -5.92 -9.42
C VAL A 21 -11.52 -6.65 -9.36
N CYS A 22 -10.42 -5.91 -9.54
CA CYS A 22 -9.07 -6.46 -9.43
C CYS A 22 -8.74 -6.84 -7.98
N PHE A 23 -9.16 -6.03 -7.01
CA PHE A 23 -8.94 -6.32 -5.59
C PHE A 23 -9.76 -7.53 -5.11
N GLN A 24 -11.00 -7.68 -5.57
CA GLN A 24 -11.82 -8.85 -5.27
C GLN A 24 -11.19 -10.13 -5.85
N ALA A 25 -10.71 -10.10 -7.10
CA ALA A 25 -10.00 -11.24 -7.70
C ALA A 25 -8.78 -11.65 -6.86
N ILE A 26 -8.05 -10.67 -6.33
CA ILE A 26 -6.91 -10.89 -5.42
C ILE A 26 -7.36 -11.53 -4.09
N VAL A 27 -8.43 -11.02 -3.48
CA VAL A 27 -8.96 -11.55 -2.22
C VAL A 27 -9.49 -12.97 -2.39
N ASP A 28 -10.18 -13.26 -3.49
CA ASP A 28 -10.69 -14.60 -3.81
C ASP A 28 -9.52 -15.59 -3.97
N TYR A 29 -8.47 -15.20 -4.70
CA TYR A 29 -7.25 -15.99 -4.84
C TYR A 29 -6.57 -16.29 -3.49
N LEU A 30 -6.49 -15.29 -2.59
CA LEU A 30 -5.93 -15.48 -1.25
C LEU A 30 -6.78 -16.40 -0.37
N ASN A 31 -8.11 -16.30 -0.48
CA ASN A 31 -9.03 -17.18 0.23
C ASN A 31 -8.94 -18.62 -0.28
N GLU A 32 -8.82 -18.83 -1.60
CA GLU A 32 -8.57 -20.15 -2.18
C GLU A 32 -7.24 -20.73 -1.71
N LEU A 33 -6.17 -19.93 -1.70
CA LEU A 33 -4.88 -20.37 -1.17
C LEU A 33 -4.96 -20.81 0.30
N ALA A 34 -5.77 -20.13 1.13
CA ALA A 34 -5.90 -20.43 2.54
C ALA A 34 -6.61 -21.77 2.83
N ILE A 35 -7.43 -22.26 1.89
CA ILE A 35 -8.19 -23.52 2.02
C ILE A 35 -7.64 -24.65 1.16
N THR A 36 -6.63 -24.39 0.34
CA THR A 36 -6.02 -25.38 -0.56
C THR A 36 -4.98 -26.23 0.20
N PRO A 37 -5.05 -27.57 0.14
CA PRO A 37 -4.07 -28.45 0.77
C PRO A 37 -2.64 -28.25 0.22
N ASP A 38 -1.63 -28.45 1.07
CA ASP A 38 -0.22 -28.35 0.70
C ASP A 38 0.10 -29.23 -0.52
N GLY A 39 0.65 -28.60 -1.57
CA GLY A 39 1.07 -29.27 -2.81
C GLY A 39 0.10 -29.15 -4.01
N VAL A 40 -1.06 -28.52 -3.85
CA VAL A 40 -1.99 -28.25 -4.96
C VAL A 40 -1.87 -26.79 -5.41
N SER A 41 -1.59 -26.56 -6.69
CA SER A 41 -1.42 -25.22 -7.25
C SER A 41 -2.77 -24.59 -7.62
N THR A 42 -3.08 -23.42 -7.06
CA THR A 42 -4.22 -22.59 -7.47
C THR A 42 -3.85 -21.71 -8.66
N SER A 43 -4.82 -21.44 -9.53
CA SER A 43 -4.62 -20.53 -10.66
C SER A 43 -4.51 -19.08 -10.19
N PRO A 44 -3.71 -18.24 -10.88
CA PRO A 44 -3.60 -16.81 -10.60
C PRO A 44 -4.96 -16.10 -10.59
N PRO A 45 -5.09 -14.98 -9.86
CA PRO A 45 -6.24 -14.12 -10.04
C PRO A 45 -6.26 -13.61 -11.49
N THR A 46 -7.44 -13.64 -12.11
CA THR A 46 -7.64 -13.21 -13.50
C THR A 46 -8.88 -12.33 -13.59
N VAL A 47 -8.81 -11.30 -14.44
CA VAL A 47 -9.90 -10.38 -14.76
C VAL A 47 -10.03 -10.25 -16.29
N GLU A 48 -11.05 -9.52 -16.77
CA GLU A 48 -11.16 -9.19 -18.20
C GLU A 48 -9.90 -8.49 -18.74
N ALA A 49 -9.59 -8.70 -20.02
CA ALA A 49 -8.32 -8.29 -20.62
C ALA A 49 -8.04 -6.78 -20.54
N ASP A 50 -9.08 -5.96 -20.47
CA ASP A 50 -9.01 -4.50 -20.28
C ASP A 50 -8.59 -4.11 -18.86
N LEU A 51 -8.88 -4.93 -17.85
CA LEU A 51 -8.50 -4.70 -16.44
C LEU A 51 -7.17 -5.37 -16.05
N GLY A 52 -6.57 -6.20 -16.92
CA GLY A 52 -5.37 -6.96 -16.61
C GLY A 52 -4.15 -6.11 -16.18
N HIS A 53 -4.00 -4.90 -16.73
CA HIS A 53 -2.92 -3.98 -16.34
C HIS A 53 -3.11 -3.42 -14.93
N ILE A 54 -4.36 -3.16 -14.53
CA ILE A 54 -4.72 -2.69 -13.19
C ILE A 54 -4.55 -3.82 -12.18
N LEU A 55 -4.98 -5.03 -12.50
CA LEU A 55 -4.77 -6.21 -11.67
C LEU A 55 -3.28 -6.46 -11.42
N ASN A 56 -2.45 -6.39 -12.46
CA ASN A 56 -0.99 -6.53 -12.32
C ASN A 56 -0.37 -5.45 -11.43
N HIS A 57 -0.81 -4.20 -11.58
CA HIS A 57 -0.33 -3.11 -10.73
C HIS A 57 -0.75 -3.30 -9.27
N GLN A 58 -1.95 -3.80 -9.02
CA GLN A 58 -2.42 -4.11 -7.67
C GLN A 58 -1.71 -5.32 -7.07
N LEU A 59 -1.50 -6.38 -7.83
CA LEU A 59 -0.68 -7.51 -7.39
C LEU A 59 0.72 -7.03 -6.98
N GLU A 60 1.33 -6.12 -7.74
CA GLU A 60 2.58 -5.44 -7.40
C GLU A 60 2.48 -4.62 -6.12
N LEU A 61 1.41 -3.83 -5.98
CA LEU A 61 1.13 -3.01 -4.80
C LEU A 61 0.99 -3.87 -3.52
N PHE A 62 0.31 -5.00 -3.61
CA PHE A 62 0.04 -5.91 -2.50
C PHE A 62 1.19 -6.89 -2.20
N GLY A 63 2.28 -6.83 -2.96
CA GLY A 63 3.36 -7.82 -2.84
C GLY A 63 2.90 -9.23 -3.19
N LEU A 64 1.73 -9.39 -3.81
CA LEU A 64 1.20 -10.69 -4.26
C LEU A 64 1.74 -11.05 -5.64
N ASN A 65 2.30 -10.06 -6.32
CA ASN A 65 3.30 -10.25 -7.35
C ASN A 65 4.57 -10.91 -6.79
N GLU A 66 4.75 -11.14 -5.49
CA GLU A 66 5.86 -11.98 -5.02
C GLU A 66 5.69 -13.44 -5.47
N LYS A 67 4.46 -13.89 -5.82
CA LYS A 67 4.28 -15.15 -6.57
C LYS A 67 4.41 -15.01 -8.10
N PHE A 68 4.46 -13.79 -8.64
CA PHE A 68 4.50 -13.51 -10.09
C PHE A 68 5.79 -12.83 -10.57
N ILE A 69 6.65 -12.35 -9.67
CA ILE A 69 8.01 -11.87 -9.91
C ILE A 69 8.94 -12.91 -9.31
N GLY A 70 8.98 -14.10 -9.91
CA GLY A 70 10.05 -15.10 -9.72
C GLY A 70 10.55 -15.36 -8.29
N SER A 71 9.76 -15.11 -7.26
CA SER A 71 10.16 -15.32 -5.87
C SER A 71 9.70 -16.71 -5.47
N ALA A 72 10.62 -17.49 -4.91
CA ALA A 72 10.28 -18.75 -4.27
C ALA A 72 10.90 -18.77 -2.88
N ILE A 73 10.15 -19.39 -1.97
CA ILE A 73 10.48 -19.54 -0.57
C ILE A 73 10.89 -21.00 -0.39
N MET A 74 12.12 -21.25 0.07
CA MET A 74 12.60 -22.61 0.37
C MET A 74 12.64 -22.86 1.88
N LYS A 75 12.11 -24.02 2.27
CA LYS A 75 12.11 -24.56 3.63
C LYS A 75 12.75 -25.94 3.60
N ASP A 76 13.34 -26.35 4.73
CA ASP A 76 14.20 -27.54 4.85
C ASP A 76 13.63 -28.80 4.16
N GLY A 77 14.41 -29.44 3.26
CA GLY A 77 14.03 -30.67 2.54
C GLY A 77 14.19 -30.69 1.02
N ASP A 78 14.50 -29.56 0.36
CA ASP A 78 14.52 -29.47 -1.11
C ASP A 78 15.85 -29.91 -1.76
N ASN A 79 15.76 -30.82 -2.73
CA ASN A 79 16.89 -31.43 -3.45
C ASN A 79 17.69 -30.38 -4.27
N ILE A 80 19.03 -30.55 -4.37
CA ILE A 80 19.99 -29.74 -5.14
C ILE A 80 19.48 -29.37 -6.55
N ALA A 81 18.75 -30.27 -7.20
CA ALA A 81 18.17 -30.02 -8.53
C ALA A 81 17.16 -28.86 -8.54
N GLN A 82 16.33 -28.74 -7.51
CA GLN A 82 15.31 -27.69 -7.39
C GLN A 82 15.97 -26.33 -7.08
N LEU A 83 16.95 -26.32 -6.17
CA LEU A 83 17.74 -25.11 -5.87
C LEU A 83 18.47 -24.59 -7.11
N ARG A 84 19.04 -25.49 -7.92
CA ARG A 84 19.70 -25.17 -9.20
C ARG A 84 18.75 -24.57 -10.23
N GLU A 85 17.63 -25.24 -10.48
CA GLU A 85 16.64 -24.78 -11.46
C GLU A 85 16.11 -23.40 -11.06
N TRP A 86 15.90 -23.17 -9.77
CA TRP A 86 15.34 -21.92 -9.29
C TRP A 86 16.32 -20.74 -9.33
N ILE A 87 17.55 -20.92 -8.81
CA ILE A 87 18.62 -19.93 -8.91
C ILE A 87 18.91 -19.58 -10.39
N SER A 88 18.73 -20.56 -11.30
CA SER A 88 18.89 -20.32 -12.73
C SER A 88 17.83 -19.40 -13.35
N LYS A 89 16.61 -19.42 -12.82
CA LYS A 89 15.48 -18.59 -13.26
C LYS A 89 15.51 -17.18 -12.67
N ALA A 90 16.00 -17.05 -11.44
CA ALA A 90 16.00 -15.78 -10.69
C ALA A 90 16.91 -14.68 -11.28
N GLY A 91 17.82 -14.99 -12.21
CA GLY A 91 18.63 -13.99 -12.91
C GLY A 91 19.41 -13.05 -11.97
N SER A 92 19.34 -11.74 -12.22
CA SER A 92 19.79 -10.68 -11.31
C SER A 92 18.79 -10.47 -10.17
N GLY A 93 19.25 -10.42 -8.92
CA GLY A 93 18.32 -10.44 -7.80
C GLY A 93 18.91 -10.17 -6.42
N ILE A 94 18.01 -10.10 -5.44
CA ILE A 94 18.32 -9.99 -4.00
C ILE A 94 18.10 -11.37 -3.37
N THR A 95 19.06 -11.85 -2.60
CA THR A 95 18.95 -13.04 -1.76
C THR A 95 18.81 -12.63 -0.30
N ILE A 96 17.82 -13.17 0.41
CA ILE A 96 17.57 -12.99 1.84
C ILE A 96 17.61 -14.36 2.50
N ILE A 97 18.34 -14.48 3.61
CA ILE A 97 18.56 -15.73 4.34
C ILE A 97 18.23 -15.47 5.81
N GLU A 98 17.24 -16.18 6.35
CA GLU A 98 17.00 -16.28 7.78
C GLU A 98 17.61 -17.59 8.31
N THR A 99 18.44 -17.48 9.34
CA THR A 99 19.01 -18.65 10.03
C THR A 99 18.12 -19.11 11.17
N THR A 100 18.25 -20.37 11.60
CA THR A 100 17.56 -20.90 12.79
C THR A 100 17.94 -20.18 14.09
N GLU A 101 19.09 -19.50 14.11
CA GLU A 101 19.55 -18.65 15.22
C GLU A 101 19.00 -17.22 15.15
N GLY A 102 18.14 -16.91 14.17
CA GLY A 102 17.46 -15.61 14.04
C GLY A 102 18.28 -14.52 13.34
N HIS A 103 19.45 -14.85 12.78
CA HIS A 103 20.19 -13.91 11.94
C HIS A 103 19.55 -13.79 10.57
N ILE A 104 19.37 -12.55 10.10
CA ILE A 104 18.90 -12.25 8.74
C ILE A 104 20.03 -11.57 7.97
N VAL A 105 20.54 -12.26 6.95
CA VAL A 105 21.64 -11.80 6.08
C VAL A 105 21.27 -11.97 4.62
N GLY A 106 21.98 -11.29 3.73
CA GLY A 106 21.69 -11.42 2.31
C GLY A 106 22.63 -10.62 1.43
N GLY A 107 22.33 -10.63 0.14
CA GLY A 107 23.11 -9.90 -0.84
C GLY A 107 22.35 -9.63 -2.13
N TYR A 108 22.81 -8.61 -2.86
CA TYR A 108 22.31 -8.27 -4.18
C TYR A 108 23.35 -8.57 -5.24
N SER A 109 22.92 -9.16 -6.35
CA SER A 109 23.72 -9.36 -7.55
C SER A 109 22.96 -8.91 -8.80
N SER A 110 23.59 -8.09 -9.63
CA SER A 110 23.12 -7.77 -10.98
C SER A 110 23.45 -8.86 -12.00
N ALA A 111 24.22 -9.88 -11.62
CA ALA A 111 24.67 -10.94 -12.51
C ALA A 111 23.86 -12.23 -12.28
N PRO A 112 23.51 -12.97 -13.34
CA PRO A 112 22.85 -14.25 -13.22
C PRO A 112 23.76 -15.27 -12.54
N TRP A 113 23.15 -16.15 -11.75
CA TRP A 113 23.84 -17.16 -10.96
C TRP A 113 24.30 -18.39 -11.77
N THR A 114 23.92 -18.49 -13.05
CA THR A 114 24.22 -19.65 -13.89
C THR A 114 25.60 -19.59 -14.52
N SER A 115 26.29 -20.74 -14.55
CA SER A 115 27.52 -20.95 -15.29
C SER A 115 27.71 -22.43 -15.62
N SER A 116 28.29 -22.74 -16.78
CA SER A 116 28.67 -24.10 -17.18
C SER A 116 29.90 -24.63 -16.43
N ALA A 117 30.66 -23.74 -15.78
CA ALA A 117 31.84 -24.05 -14.98
C ALA A 117 31.94 -23.13 -13.76
N SER A 118 32.58 -23.59 -12.69
CA SER A 118 32.77 -22.79 -11.49
C SER A 118 33.66 -21.57 -11.77
N SER A 119 33.12 -20.36 -11.63
CA SER A 119 33.86 -19.12 -11.94
C SER A 119 33.32 -17.90 -11.20
N ASN A 120 34.21 -16.96 -10.92
CA ASN A 120 33.83 -15.62 -10.49
C ASN A 120 33.07 -14.89 -11.60
N SER A 121 32.13 -14.02 -11.23
CA SER A 121 31.40 -13.18 -12.19
C SER A 121 31.36 -11.73 -11.75
N ARG A 122 31.32 -10.85 -12.77
CA ARG A 122 31.13 -9.42 -12.55
C ARG A 122 29.68 -9.11 -12.21
N SER A 123 29.45 -8.43 -11.10
CA SER A 123 28.15 -7.89 -10.73
C SER A 123 28.30 -6.41 -10.37
N ASN A 124 27.59 -5.53 -11.08
CA ASN A 124 27.70 -4.09 -10.91
C ASN A 124 26.81 -3.65 -9.76
N GLY A 125 27.40 -2.98 -8.77
CA GLY A 125 26.67 -2.52 -7.58
C GLY A 125 26.29 -3.65 -6.64
N ALA A 126 26.96 -4.81 -6.68
CA ALA A 126 26.75 -5.88 -5.72
C ALA A 126 27.02 -5.39 -4.29
N PHE A 127 26.20 -5.83 -3.34
CA PHE A 127 26.38 -5.55 -1.92
C PHE A 127 25.89 -6.70 -1.08
N LEU A 128 26.48 -6.87 0.10
CA LEU A 128 25.95 -7.69 1.17
C LEU A 128 25.17 -6.83 2.16
N PHE A 129 24.26 -7.44 2.90
CA PHE A 129 23.58 -6.77 4.00
C PHE A 129 23.26 -7.74 5.13
N HIS A 130 23.02 -7.19 6.32
CA HIS A 130 22.36 -7.89 7.41
C HIS A 130 21.35 -6.98 8.10
N LEU A 131 20.31 -7.59 8.66
CA LEU A 131 19.29 -6.91 9.46
C LEU A 131 19.54 -7.22 10.94
N SER A 132 19.72 -6.17 11.73
CA SER A 132 19.87 -6.25 13.19
C SER A 132 18.73 -5.46 13.83
N GLY A 133 17.64 -6.14 14.18
CA GLY A 133 16.40 -5.49 14.59
C GLY A 133 15.80 -4.68 13.43
N SER A 134 15.62 -3.37 13.62
CA SER A 134 15.12 -2.45 12.58
C SER A 134 16.21 -1.83 11.69
N GLN A 135 17.49 -2.12 11.96
CA GLN A 135 18.61 -1.51 11.23
C GLN A 135 19.10 -2.41 10.08
N LEU A 136 19.19 -1.85 8.87
CA LEU A 136 19.80 -2.46 7.71
C LEU A 136 21.24 -1.99 7.57
N LEU A 137 22.19 -2.92 7.69
CA LEU A 137 23.62 -2.64 7.58
C LEU A 137 24.13 -3.19 6.25
N LYS A 138 24.49 -2.28 5.34
CA LYS A 138 24.93 -2.57 3.97
C LYS A 138 26.46 -2.57 3.87
N SER A 139 27.01 -3.54 3.14
CA SER A 139 28.44 -3.69 2.89
C SER A 139 28.73 -3.77 1.40
N ASN A 140 29.44 -2.79 0.85
CA ASN A 140 29.75 -2.70 -0.57
C ASN A 140 31.02 -3.52 -0.91
N LEU A 141 31.25 -3.76 -2.20
CA LEU A 141 32.49 -4.37 -2.68
C LEU A 141 33.72 -3.50 -2.34
N ILE A 142 34.84 -4.14 -2.00
CA ILE A 142 36.11 -3.46 -1.74
C ILE A 142 36.83 -3.18 -3.07
N GLY A 143 37.09 -1.90 -3.36
CA GLY A 143 37.90 -1.50 -4.52
C GLY A 143 37.29 -1.93 -5.87
N ARG A 144 38.13 -2.24 -6.87
CA ARG A 144 37.70 -2.72 -8.21
C ARG A 144 37.47 -4.24 -8.24
N ARG A 145 36.90 -4.82 -7.19
CA ARG A 145 36.63 -6.28 -7.11
C ARG A 145 35.31 -6.71 -7.78
N ASP A 146 34.73 -5.86 -8.62
CA ASP A 146 33.50 -6.15 -9.36
C ASP A 146 33.54 -7.52 -10.03
N SER A 147 34.68 -7.93 -10.62
CA SER A 147 34.85 -9.23 -11.31
C SER A 147 34.77 -10.45 -10.40
N ASN A 148 34.92 -10.26 -9.08
CA ASN A 148 34.85 -11.28 -8.04
C ASN A 148 33.63 -11.07 -7.13
N ALA A 149 32.61 -10.34 -7.62
CA ALA A 149 31.46 -9.98 -6.81
C ALA A 149 30.59 -11.18 -6.42
N ILE A 150 30.47 -12.16 -7.32
CA ILE A 150 29.83 -13.45 -7.04
C ILE A 150 30.70 -14.60 -7.52
N TYR A 151 30.53 -15.75 -6.90
CA TYR A 151 31.08 -17.02 -7.36
C TYR A 151 29.91 -17.87 -7.86
N ARG A 152 29.99 -18.33 -9.11
CA ARG A 152 28.98 -19.21 -9.70
C ARG A 152 29.53 -20.61 -9.68
N SER A 153 28.86 -21.55 -9.04
CA SER A 153 29.20 -22.97 -9.08
C SER A 153 27.94 -23.82 -9.15
N ILE A 154 28.03 -24.95 -9.85
CA ILE A 154 26.93 -25.92 -9.91
C ILE A 154 26.74 -26.68 -8.58
N SER A 155 27.73 -26.65 -7.70
CA SER A 155 27.73 -27.40 -6.43
C SER A 155 27.29 -26.57 -5.22
N TYR A 156 27.07 -25.26 -5.40
CA TYR A 156 26.72 -24.33 -4.33
C TYR A 156 25.42 -23.58 -4.65
N GLY A 157 24.80 -23.04 -3.60
CA GLY A 157 23.76 -22.02 -3.71
C GLY A 157 24.35 -20.63 -3.97
N PRO A 158 23.60 -19.54 -3.71
CA PRO A 158 24.09 -18.18 -3.92
C PRO A 158 25.41 -17.97 -3.15
N THR A 159 26.44 -17.53 -3.87
CA THR A 159 27.77 -17.29 -3.31
C THR A 159 28.26 -15.90 -3.69
N PHE A 160 28.40 -15.04 -2.70
CA PHE A 160 28.90 -13.69 -2.84
C PHE A 160 30.38 -13.65 -2.49
N GLY A 161 31.15 -13.02 -3.38
CA GLY A 161 32.57 -12.76 -3.18
C GLY A 161 33.45 -13.93 -3.61
N GLY A 162 34.60 -13.61 -4.21
CA GLY A 162 35.58 -14.61 -4.66
C GLY A 162 36.27 -15.37 -3.52
N GLY A 163 36.17 -14.89 -2.28
CA GLY A 163 36.60 -15.60 -1.07
C GLY A 163 35.46 -16.27 -0.30
N HIS A 164 34.25 -16.27 -0.87
CA HIS A 164 33.02 -16.81 -0.26
C HIS A 164 32.58 -16.04 0.99
N ASP A 165 32.54 -14.70 0.85
CA ASP A 165 32.12 -13.77 1.89
C ASP A 165 30.74 -14.12 2.48
N LEU A 166 29.82 -14.61 1.64
CA LEU A 166 28.57 -15.24 2.05
C LEU A 166 28.24 -16.36 1.07
N ARG A 167 28.06 -17.60 1.56
CA ARG A 167 27.79 -18.78 0.73
C ARG A 167 26.71 -19.64 1.35
N VAL A 168 25.74 -20.04 0.53
CA VAL A 168 24.81 -21.12 0.87
C VAL A 168 25.34 -22.44 0.30
N ASP A 169 25.62 -23.38 1.19
CA ASP A 169 26.01 -24.75 0.92
C ASP A 169 24.84 -25.73 1.07
N ASN A 170 25.05 -26.93 0.56
CA ASN A 170 24.14 -28.07 0.74
C ASN A 170 24.42 -28.77 2.10
N PRO A 171 23.40 -29.25 2.85
CA PRO A 171 21.96 -29.16 2.60
C PRO A 171 21.32 -27.96 3.31
N PHE A 172 21.45 -26.76 2.71
CA PHE A 172 20.82 -25.53 3.19
C PHE A 172 21.51 -24.94 4.44
N ILE A 173 22.83 -24.82 4.36
CA ILE A 173 23.69 -24.24 5.40
C ILE A 173 24.29 -22.94 4.87
N VAL A 174 24.29 -21.87 5.64
CA VAL A 174 24.99 -20.63 5.30
C VAL A 174 26.32 -20.54 6.04
N THR A 175 27.37 -20.18 5.29
CA THR A 175 28.72 -19.92 5.79
C THR A 175 29.17 -18.54 5.35
N SER A 176 30.07 -17.91 6.11
CA SER A 176 30.55 -16.58 5.82
C SER A 176 32.06 -16.48 6.05
N ASN A 177 32.78 -16.02 5.02
CA ASN A 177 34.19 -15.62 5.11
C ASN A 177 34.31 -14.12 4.81
N PHE A 178 33.57 -13.33 5.60
CA PHE A 178 33.29 -11.93 5.30
C PHE A 178 34.54 -11.05 5.37
N GLY A 179 34.84 -10.32 4.29
CA GLY A 179 36.00 -9.43 4.22
C GLY A 179 36.95 -9.70 3.05
N ALA A 180 36.74 -10.80 2.32
CA ALA A 180 37.55 -11.16 1.17
C ALA A 180 37.21 -10.34 -0.08
N SER A 181 35.95 -9.95 -0.29
CA SER A 181 35.47 -9.21 -1.47
C SER A 181 34.58 -8.03 -1.08
N TYR A 182 33.93 -8.09 0.07
CA TYR A 182 33.04 -7.06 0.60
C TYR A 182 33.63 -6.38 1.83
N GLN A 183 33.30 -5.11 2.02
CA GLN A 183 33.81 -4.28 3.12
C GLN A 183 33.40 -4.87 4.47
N THR A 184 34.37 -5.13 5.34
CA THR A 184 34.14 -5.67 6.68
C THR A 184 33.34 -4.71 7.55
N SER A 185 32.51 -5.26 8.43
CA SER A 185 31.75 -4.55 9.45
C SER A 185 31.88 -5.32 10.76
N ALA A 186 32.16 -4.62 11.86
CA ALA A 186 32.22 -5.22 13.20
C ALA A 186 30.85 -5.80 13.65
N SER A 187 29.77 -5.38 13.01
CA SER A 187 28.40 -5.80 13.31
C SER A 187 27.95 -7.04 12.54
N TRP A 188 28.81 -7.62 11.70
CA TRP A 188 28.44 -8.79 10.89
C TRP A 188 28.11 -10.01 11.78
N PRO A 189 26.94 -10.65 11.61
CA PRO A 189 26.44 -11.63 12.58
C PRO A 189 27.02 -13.04 12.39
N LEU A 190 27.56 -13.38 11.22
CA LEU A 190 28.03 -14.73 10.93
C LEU A 190 29.54 -14.85 11.17
N SER A 191 29.93 -15.73 12.10
CA SER A 191 31.34 -15.99 12.43
C SER A 191 32.03 -16.82 11.35
N GLU A 192 33.30 -16.49 11.08
CA GLU A 192 34.12 -17.24 10.12
C GLU A 192 34.32 -18.69 10.57
N GLY A 193 34.16 -19.64 9.64
CA GLY A 193 34.32 -21.08 9.91
C GLY A 193 33.16 -21.74 10.65
N VAL A 194 32.08 -21.00 10.96
CA VAL A 194 30.87 -21.54 11.58
C VAL A 194 29.80 -21.82 10.52
N PHE A 195 29.07 -22.93 10.71
CA PHE A 195 27.97 -23.38 9.85
C PHE A 195 26.64 -23.03 10.50
N PHE A 196 25.80 -22.23 9.83
CA PHE A 196 24.48 -21.86 10.32
C PHE A 196 23.40 -22.54 9.50
N GLN A 197 22.45 -23.21 10.16
CA GLN A 197 21.31 -23.81 9.46
C GLN A 197 20.39 -22.71 8.95
N VAL A 198 20.04 -22.74 7.67
CA VAL A 198 19.07 -21.82 7.08
C VAL A 198 17.67 -22.28 7.45
N LYS A 199 16.89 -21.39 8.06
CA LYS A 199 15.47 -21.58 8.36
C LYS A 199 14.63 -21.30 7.12
N GLU A 200 14.93 -20.21 6.43
CA GLU A 200 14.19 -19.75 5.26
C GLU A 200 15.12 -18.95 4.34
N MET A 201 14.98 -19.13 3.03
CA MET A 201 15.69 -18.31 2.04
C MET A 201 14.74 -17.86 0.94
N GLU A 202 14.83 -16.58 0.61
CA GLU A 202 14.07 -15.92 -0.43
C GLU A 202 15.04 -15.33 -1.46
N VAL A 203 14.77 -15.51 -2.75
CA VAL A 203 15.52 -14.82 -3.83
C VAL A 203 14.51 -14.11 -4.70
N PHE A 204 14.74 -12.82 -4.88
CA PHE A 204 13.90 -11.92 -5.65
C PHE A 204 14.59 -11.59 -6.96
N GLN A 205 13.96 -11.93 -8.07
CA GLN A 205 14.41 -11.47 -9.38
C GLN A 205 14.06 -9.98 -9.56
N ILE A 206 15.01 -9.21 -10.09
CA ILE A 206 14.78 -7.82 -10.49
C ILE A 206 14.63 -7.79 -12.01
N THR A 207 13.40 -7.57 -12.49
CA THR A 207 13.10 -7.33 -13.91
C THR A 207 12.80 -5.86 -14.16
N SER A 208 13.45 -5.24 -15.14
CA SER A 208 12.99 -3.95 -15.66
C SER A 208 11.80 -4.19 -16.60
N THR A 209 10.60 -3.79 -16.19
CA THR A 209 9.42 -3.84 -17.05
C THR A 209 9.50 -2.72 -18.10
N SER A 210 9.93 -3.06 -19.32
CA SER A 210 9.55 -2.28 -20.51
C SER A 210 8.13 -2.68 -20.89
N VAL A 211 7.15 -1.85 -20.52
CA VAL A 211 5.74 -2.07 -20.80
C VAL A 211 5.53 -2.05 -22.33
N SER A 212 5.09 -3.16 -22.92
CA SER A 212 4.64 -3.18 -24.31
C SER A 212 3.20 -2.67 -24.35
N ALA A 213 3.00 -1.44 -24.82
CA ALA A 213 1.69 -0.80 -24.93
C ALA A 213 0.94 -1.28 -26.18
N ASN A 214 -0.33 -1.64 -25.99
CA ASN A 214 -1.30 -1.91 -27.06
C ASN A 214 -1.59 -0.62 -27.83
N LYS A 215 -1.50 -0.69 -29.18
CA LYS A 215 -1.88 0.38 -30.10
C LYS A 215 -3.30 0.88 -29.82
N ARG A 216 -3.44 2.10 -29.31
CA ARG A 216 -4.62 2.94 -29.52
C ARG A 216 -4.21 4.17 -30.32
N SER A 217 -5.11 4.55 -31.22
CA SER A 217 -4.93 5.49 -32.33
C SER A 217 -4.63 6.91 -31.84
N ALA A 218 -3.40 7.38 -32.08
CA ALA A 218 -2.96 8.75 -31.82
C ALA A 218 -3.54 9.74 -32.85
N THR A 219 -4.18 10.81 -32.37
CA THR A 219 -4.30 12.08 -33.10
C THR A 219 -3.09 12.93 -32.75
N SER A 220 -2.13 12.97 -33.68
CA SER A 220 -0.79 13.53 -33.50
C SER A 220 -0.75 15.05 -33.29
N LYS A 221 0.01 15.50 -32.29
CA LYS A 221 0.64 16.83 -32.22
C LYS A 221 2.14 16.70 -31.90
N ALA A 222 2.92 16.16 -32.82
CA ALA A 222 4.39 16.26 -32.75
C ALA A 222 4.94 16.91 -34.03
N SER A 223 5.88 17.85 -33.88
CA SER A 223 6.54 18.55 -34.98
C SER A 223 7.46 17.59 -35.76
N PRO A 224 7.62 17.72 -37.08
CA PRO A 224 8.38 16.74 -37.85
C PRO A 224 9.89 16.94 -37.66
N VAL A 225 10.53 16.00 -36.98
CA VAL A 225 12.00 15.88 -36.98
C VAL A 225 12.43 15.49 -38.40
N SER A 226 13.28 16.29 -39.03
CA SER A 226 13.81 16.04 -40.37
C SER A 226 14.60 14.73 -40.42
N LYS A 227 14.31 13.86 -41.39
CA LYS A 227 14.95 12.55 -41.54
C LYS A 227 16.46 12.67 -41.78
N VAL A 228 17.25 11.83 -41.12
CA VAL A 228 18.69 11.72 -41.35
C VAL A 228 18.97 10.84 -42.57
N ASP A 229 19.77 11.38 -43.49
CA ASP A 229 20.22 10.73 -44.73
C ASP A 229 21.75 10.72 -44.92
N SER A 230 22.50 11.25 -43.95
CA SER A 230 23.95 11.50 -44.05
C SER A 230 24.86 10.27 -43.85
N PHE A 231 24.32 9.13 -43.41
CA PHE A 231 25.10 7.90 -43.17
C PHE A 231 24.78 6.78 -44.17
N SER A 232 25.35 5.59 -43.94
CA SER A 232 25.01 4.41 -44.72
C SER A 232 23.52 4.07 -44.57
N LYS A 233 22.91 3.53 -45.63
CA LYS A 233 21.46 3.24 -45.69
C LYS A 233 20.93 2.51 -44.44
N LYS A 234 21.63 1.46 -43.99
CA LYS A 234 21.25 0.70 -42.78
C LYS A 234 21.30 1.55 -41.51
N MET A 235 22.27 2.46 -41.42
CA MET A 235 22.42 3.34 -40.26
C MET A 235 21.33 4.42 -40.25
N ASN A 236 21.05 5.02 -41.41
CA ASN A 236 19.96 6.00 -41.54
C ASN A 236 18.60 5.36 -41.22
N GLU A 237 18.34 4.15 -41.69
CA GLU A 237 17.12 3.40 -41.38
C GLU A 237 16.99 3.14 -39.87
N ALA A 238 18.07 2.71 -39.21
CA ALA A 238 18.08 2.46 -37.77
C ALA A 238 17.88 3.74 -36.93
N ILE A 239 18.53 4.84 -37.32
CA ILE A 239 18.42 6.13 -36.62
C ILE A 239 17.01 6.70 -36.77
N ASN A 240 16.47 6.75 -37.99
CA ASN A 240 15.13 7.28 -38.22
C ASN A 240 14.06 6.42 -37.53
N SER A 241 14.22 5.09 -37.51
CA SER A 241 13.33 4.19 -36.76
C SER A 241 13.36 4.45 -35.25
N LYS A 242 14.54 4.75 -34.69
CA LYS A 242 14.68 5.12 -33.27
C LYS A 242 14.07 6.47 -32.95
N TRP A 243 14.18 7.46 -33.84
CA TRP A 243 13.54 8.76 -33.68
C TRP A 243 12.02 8.69 -33.75
N GLU A 244 11.47 7.90 -34.67
CA GLU A 244 10.02 7.65 -34.73
C GLU A 244 9.54 6.97 -33.44
N SER A 245 10.31 6.00 -32.91
CA SER A 245 9.99 5.35 -31.64
C SER A 245 10.09 6.29 -30.43
N LEU A 246 11.07 7.21 -30.44
CA LEU A 246 11.25 8.18 -29.37
C LEU A 246 10.11 9.21 -29.35
N ALA A 247 9.69 9.71 -30.52
CA ALA A 247 8.58 10.64 -30.62
C ALA A 247 7.26 10.05 -30.11
N VAL A 248 7.03 8.76 -30.35
CA VAL A 248 5.86 8.04 -29.79
C VAL A 248 5.96 7.92 -28.27
N ALA A 249 7.14 7.58 -27.74
CA ALA A 249 7.33 7.47 -26.29
C ALA A 249 7.24 8.83 -25.56
N GLU A 250 7.66 9.92 -26.22
CA GLU A 250 7.49 11.28 -25.70
C GLU A 250 6.02 11.69 -25.62
N ASP A 251 5.22 11.39 -26.65
CA ASP A 251 3.77 11.64 -26.67
C ASP A 251 3.05 10.82 -25.57
N GLU A 252 3.40 9.54 -25.42
CA GLU A 252 2.88 8.66 -24.37
C GLU A 252 3.24 9.17 -22.95
N LEU A 253 4.43 9.73 -22.76
CA LEU A 253 4.83 10.34 -21.48
C LEU A 253 4.02 11.59 -21.16
N VAL A 254 3.75 12.44 -22.16
CA VAL A 254 2.93 13.65 -21.98
C VAL A 254 1.49 13.28 -21.60
N ASP A 255 0.90 12.28 -22.25
CA ASP A 255 -0.43 11.79 -21.91
C ASP A 255 -0.48 11.19 -20.49
N LEU A 256 0.58 10.48 -20.09
CA LEU A 256 0.69 9.89 -18.75
C LEU A 256 0.90 10.96 -17.67
N GLU A 257 1.72 11.97 -17.93
CA GLU A 257 1.90 13.12 -17.04
C GLU A 257 0.59 13.88 -16.84
N ALA A 258 -0.18 14.13 -17.91
CA ALA A 258 -1.50 14.74 -17.84
C ALA A 258 -2.47 13.89 -17.00
N SER A 259 -2.45 12.56 -17.16
CA SER A 259 -3.25 11.64 -16.34
C SER A 259 -2.88 11.70 -14.85
N PHE A 260 -1.59 11.80 -14.52
CA PHE A 260 -1.14 11.94 -13.12
C PHE A 260 -1.52 13.29 -12.53
N GLU A 261 -1.52 14.36 -13.33
CA GLU A 261 -2.00 15.67 -12.89
C GLU A 261 -3.51 15.66 -12.63
N ASP A 262 -4.29 15.03 -13.51
CA ASP A 262 -5.74 14.86 -13.32
C ASP A 262 -6.06 13.98 -12.11
N GLU A 263 -5.32 12.89 -11.89
CA GLU A 263 -5.45 12.03 -10.70
C GLU A 263 -5.02 12.78 -9.43
N GLY A 264 -3.92 13.52 -9.48
CA GLY A 264 -3.45 14.36 -8.37
C GLY A 264 -4.46 15.45 -8.01
N LYS A 265 -5.11 16.05 -9.01
CA LYS A 265 -6.19 17.01 -8.84
C LYS A 265 -7.45 16.34 -8.29
N PHE A 266 -7.83 15.16 -8.78
CA PHE A 266 -8.94 14.38 -8.23
C PHE A 266 -8.71 14.01 -6.76
N ILE A 267 -7.52 13.52 -6.42
CA ILE A 267 -7.14 13.19 -5.03
C ILE A 267 -7.12 14.46 -4.19
N SER A 268 -6.65 15.59 -4.73
CA SER A 268 -6.71 16.87 -4.05
C SER A 268 -8.16 17.32 -3.86
N ASP A 269 -9.04 17.18 -4.83
CA ASP A 269 -10.46 17.59 -4.75
C ASP A 269 -11.29 16.62 -3.90
N PHE A 270 -10.89 15.35 -3.80
CA PHE A 270 -11.49 14.33 -2.94
C PHE A 270 -11.01 14.48 -1.49
N ALA A 271 -9.71 14.69 -1.27
CA ALA A 271 -9.12 14.93 0.05
C ALA A 271 -9.35 16.36 0.56
N ALA A 272 -9.51 17.33 -0.35
CA ALA A 272 -10.00 18.68 -0.09
C ALA A 272 -11.50 18.80 -0.35
N GLY A 273 -12.21 17.68 -0.52
CA GLY A 273 -13.64 17.64 -0.32
C GLY A 273 -13.86 18.26 1.04
N ALA A 274 -14.48 19.45 1.03
CA ALA A 274 -14.59 20.30 2.19
C ALA A 274 -15.05 19.39 3.35
N ALA A 275 -14.30 19.34 4.46
CA ALA A 275 -14.52 18.34 5.51
C ALA A 275 -15.92 18.40 6.15
N ASP A 276 -16.69 19.38 5.72
CA ASP A 276 -18.11 19.63 5.89
C ASP A 276 -18.99 18.45 5.44
N ASP A 277 -18.51 17.54 4.59
CA ASP A 277 -19.31 16.46 4.01
C ASP A 277 -18.95 15.04 4.51
N VAL A 278 -18.01 14.86 5.46
CA VAL A 278 -17.61 13.52 5.96
C VAL A 278 -18.35 13.15 7.24
N ILE A 279 -19.10 12.06 7.19
CA ILE A 279 -19.86 11.50 8.33
C ILE A 279 -19.15 10.26 8.86
N THR A 280 -19.04 10.16 10.19
CA THR A 280 -18.52 8.97 10.86
C THR A 280 -19.68 8.10 11.34
N LEU A 281 -19.82 6.90 10.80
CA LEU A 281 -20.72 5.88 11.29
C LEU A 281 -19.98 5.03 12.34
N ASN A 282 -20.48 4.98 13.56
CA ASN A 282 -19.99 4.08 14.60
C ASN A 282 -20.92 2.86 14.66
N VAL A 283 -20.49 1.80 13.99
CA VAL A 283 -21.22 0.55 13.84
C VAL A 283 -20.75 -0.42 14.91
N SER A 284 -21.48 -0.53 16.01
CA SER A 284 -21.15 -1.43 17.14
C SER A 284 -19.68 -1.29 17.60
N GLY A 285 -19.15 -0.07 17.66
CA GLY A 285 -17.76 0.23 18.02
C GLY A 285 -16.76 0.27 16.85
N THR A 286 -17.17 -0.17 15.66
CA THR A 286 -16.37 -0.07 14.43
C THR A 286 -16.70 1.22 13.69
N ARG A 287 -15.71 2.09 13.52
CA ARG A 287 -15.90 3.37 12.83
C ARG A 287 -15.69 3.24 11.32
N ILE A 288 -16.68 3.70 10.56
CA ILE A 288 -16.70 3.74 9.09
C ILE A 288 -16.98 5.20 8.69
N LYS A 289 -16.08 5.81 7.91
CA LYS A 289 -16.23 7.21 7.45
C LYS A 289 -16.72 7.24 6.01
N ALA A 290 -17.74 8.01 5.67
CA ALA A 290 -18.22 8.17 4.30
C ALA A 290 -18.75 9.58 4.07
N SER A 291 -18.84 10.02 2.81
CA SER A 291 -19.43 11.33 2.53
C SER A 291 -20.94 11.30 2.76
N LEU A 292 -21.51 12.43 3.15
CA LEU A 292 -22.94 12.64 3.28
C LEU A 292 -23.64 12.33 1.96
N HIS A 293 -23.05 12.76 0.84
CA HIS A 293 -23.53 12.42 -0.50
C HIS A 293 -23.65 10.90 -0.73
N THR A 294 -22.63 10.12 -0.37
CA THR A 294 -22.67 8.65 -0.49
C THR A 294 -23.77 8.05 0.38
N LEU A 295 -23.92 8.52 1.62
CA LEU A 295 -24.92 7.99 2.56
C LEU A 295 -26.36 8.42 2.19
N GLN A 296 -26.51 9.50 1.42
CA GLN A 296 -27.78 10.02 0.93
C GLN A 296 -28.07 9.66 -0.54
N LEU A 297 -27.31 8.73 -1.14
CA LEU A 297 -27.48 8.34 -2.54
C LEU A 297 -28.92 7.89 -2.83
N VAL A 298 -29.50 7.09 -1.93
CA VAL A 298 -30.93 6.75 -1.90
C VAL A 298 -31.62 7.65 -0.88
N LYS A 299 -32.14 8.79 -1.35
CA LYS A 299 -32.69 9.86 -0.48
C LYS A 299 -33.79 9.40 0.47
N ASP A 300 -34.61 8.44 0.05
CA ASP A 300 -35.74 7.92 0.81
C ASP A 300 -35.37 6.74 1.73
N SER A 301 -34.07 6.42 1.83
CA SER A 301 -33.60 5.33 2.69
C SER A 301 -33.63 5.72 4.17
N ALA A 302 -33.81 4.72 5.04
CA ALA A 302 -33.70 4.91 6.48
C ALA A 302 -32.29 5.33 6.89
N LEU A 303 -31.25 4.91 6.15
CA LEU A 303 -29.87 5.37 6.37
C LEU A 303 -29.72 6.86 6.07
N ALA A 304 -30.22 7.33 4.93
CA ALA A 304 -30.17 8.75 4.57
C ALA A 304 -30.91 9.62 5.59
N LYS A 305 -32.07 9.16 6.09
CA LYS A 305 -32.80 9.83 7.16
C LYS A 305 -32.03 9.85 8.47
N LEU A 306 -31.47 8.72 8.90
CA LEU A 306 -30.68 8.60 10.13
C LEU A 306 -29.49 9.57 10.13
N VAL A 307 -28.79 9.68 9.01
CA VAL A 307 -27.66 10.60 8.84
C VAL A 307 -28.14 12.05 8.83
N SER A 308 -29.26 12.35 8.16
CA SER A 308 -29.82 13.70 8.12
C SER A 308 -30.29 14.19 9.49
N ASP A 309 -30.89 13.30 10.30
CA ASP A 309 -31.29 13.61 11.67
C ASP A 309 -30.07 13.84 12.58
N ALA A 310 -28.97 13.10 12.36
CA ALA A 310 -27.73 13.26 13.10
C ALA A 310 -26.97 14.55 12.73
N THR A 311 -27.01 14.97 11.47
CA THR A 311 -26.39 16.23 11.02
C THR A 311 -27.23 17.45 11.39
N ALA A 312 -28.57 17.35 11.35
CA ALA A 312 -29.48 18.43 11.76
C ALA A 312 -29.29 18.84 13.23
N ASN A 313 -28.97 17.89 14.11
CA ASN A 313 -28.73 18.15 15.55
C ASN A 313 -27.31 18.66 15.87
N LYS A 314 -26.40 18.75 14.89
CA LYS A 314 -24.98 19.13 15.06
C LYS A 314 -24.55 20.32 14.19
N ALA A 315 -25.50 21.11 13.68
CA ALA A 315 -25.23 22.32 12.94
C ALA A 315 -24.35 23.28 13.77
N THR A 316 -23.05 23.35 13.49
CA THR A 316 -22.28 24.62 13.49
C THR A 316 -20.82 24.49 13.11
N VAL A 317 -20.18 23.32 13.07
CA VAL A 317 -18.76 23.33 12.66
C VAL A 317 -18.51 22.31 11.57
N THR A 318 -18.63 22.82 10.36
CA THR A 318 -18.53 22.08 9.12
C THR A 318 -17.06 21.97 8.68
N LYS A 319 -16.17 22.87 9.11
CA LYS A 319 -14.74 22.82 8.79
C LYS A 319 -13.93 21.90 9.73
N PRO A 320 -12.78 21.33 9.29
CA PRO A 320 -11.92 20.47 10.11
C PRO A 320 -11.50 21.14 11.42
N VAL A 321 -11.32 20.38 12.51
CA VAL A 321 -10.86 20.92 13.81
C VAL A 321 -9.57 21.75 13.66
N LYS A 322 -8.65 21.34 12.79
CA LYS A 322 -7.42 22.10 12.48
C LYS A 322 -7.64 23.50 11.87
N ASP A 323 -8.85 23.82 11.42
CA ASP A 323 -9.22 25.08 10.78
C ASP A 323 -10.26 25.88 11.63
N TRP A 324 -10.55 25.40 12.84
CA TRP A 324 -11.40 26.09 13.81
C TRP A 324 -10.72 27.35 14.34
N ASN A 325 -11.48 28.45 14.36
CA ASN A 325 -11.11 29.66 15.08
C ASN A 325 -11.53 29.54 16.56
N TYR A 326 -11.23 30.56 17.36
CA TYR A 326 -11.58 30.55 18.78
C TYR A 326 -13.10 30.52 19.05
N GLU A 327 -13.92 31.07 18.16
CA GLU A 327 -15.38 31.06 18.28
C GLU A 327 -15.93 29.64 18.09
N ASP A 328 -15.38 28.89 17.13
CA ASP A 328 -15.75 27.49 16.89
C ASP A 328 -15.39 26.60 18.09
N VAL A 329 -14.19 26.78 18.66
CA VAL A 329 -13.73 26.09 19.87
C VAL A 329 -14.63 26.40 21.05
N THR A 330 -14.98 27.68 21.23
CA THR A 330 -15.88 28.14 22.30
C THR A 330 -17.28 27.57 22.13
N ALA A 331 -17.82 27.55 20.90
CA ALA A 331 -19.12 26.96 20.59
C ALA A 331 -19.14 25.44 20.86
N TRP A 332 -18.04 24.74 20.56
CA TRP A 332 -17.91 23.33 20.90
C TRP A 332 -17.85 23.11 22.42
N LEU A 333 -17.02 23.85 23.16
CA LEU A 333 -16.90 23.74 24.61
C LEU A 333 -18.25 23.94 25.32
N ASN A 334 -19.05 24.91 24.88
CA ASN A 334 -20.39 25.17 25.41
C ASN A 334 -21.39 24.02 25.20
N ARG A 335 -21.14 23.13 24.23
CA ARG A 335 -21.99 21.95 23.97
C ARG A 335 -21.55 20.72 24.77
N VAL A 336 -20.31 20.68 25.25
CA VAL A 336 -19.81 19.55 26.03
C VAL A 336 -20.41 19.59 27.43
N GLU A 337 -21.25 18.62 27.72
CA GLU A 337 -21.93 18.53 29.01
C GLU A 337 -20.93 18.32 30.15
N GLY A 338 -21.00 19.18 31.18
CA GLY A 338 -20.13 19.08 32.37
C GLY A 338 -18.86 19.93 32.33
N ILE A 339 -18.65 20.74 31.29
CA ILE A 339 -17.59 21.76 31.27
C ILE A 339 -18.07 23.03 32.01
N PRO A 340 -17.35 23.52 33.03
CA PRO A 340 -17.73 24.75 33.74
C PRO A 340 -17.51 26.02 32.89
N ASP A 341 -18.41 27.00 32.96
CA ASP A 341 -18.30 28.29 32.25
C ASP A 341 -16.95 29.02 32.44
N PRO A 342 -16.30 29.02 33.63
CA PRO A 342 -14.99 29.64 33.78
C PRO A 342 -13.90 29.01 32.90
N VAL A 343 -14.00 27.70 32.62
CA VAL A 343 -13.07 27.00 31.73
C VAL A 343 -13.32 27.39 30.29
N VAL A 344 -14.61 27.48 29.88
CA VAL A 344 -14.97 27.94 28.53
C VAL A 344 -14.46 29.35 28.29
N LYS A 345 -14.66 30.24 29.27
CA LYS A 345 -14.23 31.63 29.20
C LYS A 345 -12.71 31.77 29.10
N GLU A 346 -11.93 30.95 29.81
CA GLU A 346 -10.46 31.00 29.70
C GLU A 346 -10.00 30.65 28.28
N PHE A 347 -10.61 29.63 27.66
CA PHE A 347 -10.28 29.27 26.27
C PHE A 347 -10.68 30.35 25.27
N GLU A 348 -11.79 31.04 25.52
CA GLU A 348 -12.24 32.20 24.74
C GLU A 348 -11.30 33.40 24.90
N ASP A 349 -10.96 33.76 26.14
CA ASP A 349 -10.08 34.90 26.48
C ASP A 349 -8.66 34.72 25.90
N GLN A 350 -8.15 33.48 25.88
CA GLN A 350 -6.86 33.13 25.27
C GLN A 350 -6.95 32.89 23.76
N GLN A 351 -8.14 33.00 23.17
CA GLN A 351 -8.42 32.79 21.74
C GLN A 351 -7.89 31.46 21.18
N VAL A 352 -8.06 30.37 21.92
CA VAL A 352 -7.54 29.05 21.55
C VAL A 352 -8.11 28.58 20.23
N THR A 353 -7.24 28.31 19.25
CA THR A 353 -7.63 27.75 17.95
C THR A 353 -7.76 26.23 18.02
N GLY A 354 -8.43 25.62 17.04
CA GLY A 354 -8.61 24.16 17.06
C GLY A 354 -7.30 23.38 16.90
N ARG A 355 -6.25 23.95 16.29
CA ARG A 355 -4.90 23.33 16.25
C ARG A 355 -4.26 23.28 17.62
N GLU A 356 -4.44 24.33 18.41
CA GLU A 356 -3.93 24.41 19.77
C GLU A 356 -4.73 23.48 20.67
N LEU A 357 -6.06 23.46 20.54
CA LEU A 357 -6.96 22.58 21.28
C LEU A 357 -6.54 21.10 21.18
N ILE A 358 -6.34 20.59 19.97
CA ILE A 358 -5.95 19.18 19.77
C ILE A 358 -4.52 18.88 20.23
N SER A 359 -3.69 19.91 20.42
CA SER A 359 -2.33 19.76 20.94
C SER A 359 -2.28 19.76 22.48
N LEU A 360 -3.40 20.04 23.17
CA LEU A 360 -3.43 20.14 24.63
C LEU A 360 -3.39 18.77 25.31
N GLY A 361 -2.28 18.51 26.00
CA GLY A 361 -2.16 17.42 26.95
C GLY A 361 -2.64 17.79 28.37
N VAL A 362 -2.46 16.87 29.32
CA VAL A 362 -2.81 17.08 30.74
C VAL A 362 -2.17 18.34 31.31
N GLU A 363 -0.89 18.59 31.04
CA GLU A 363 -0.18 19.75 31.57
C GLU A 363 -0.67 21.05 30.91
N GLY A 364 -0.92 21.05 29.60
CA GLY A 364 -1.53 22.20 28.92
C GLY A 364 -2.87 22.59 29.55
N LEU A 365 -3.77 21.63 29.79
CA LEU A 365 -5.05 21.93 30.46
C LEU A 365 -4.88 22.52 31.87
N LYS A 366 -3.84 22.12 32.62
CA LYS A 366 -3.55 22.72 33.93
C LYS A 366 -3.01 24.16 33.79
N ASP A 367 -2.21 24.42 32.77
CA ASP A 367 -1.67 25.76 32.47
C ASP A 367 -2.79 26.74 32.10
N PHE A 368 -3.88 26.24 31.48
CA PHE A 368 -5.14 26.96 31.26
C PHE A 368 -6.03 27.03 32.52
N GLY A 369 -5.48 26.80 33.72
CA GLY A 369 -6.21 26.95 34.99
C GLY A 369 -7.28 25.89 35.25
N VAL A 370 -7.34 24.78 34.48
CA VAL A 370 -8.29 23.69 34.72
C VAL A 370 -7.79 22.84 35.88
N VAL A 371 -8.24 23.17 37.10
CA VAL A 371 -7.74 22.53 38.33
C VAL A 371 -8.46 21.22 38.67
N ARG A 372 -9.73 21.08 38.27
CA ARG A 372 -10.55 19.93 38.62
C ARG A 372 -10.17 18.73 37.75
N LYS A 373 -9.57 17.70 38.37
CA LYS A 373 -9.16 16.46 37.69
C LYS A 373 -10.26 15.85 36.80
N GLY A 374 -11.50 15.83 37.26
CA GLY A 374 -12.63 15.32 36.46
C GLY A 374 -12.85 16.08 35.15
N THR A 375 -12.73 17.41 35.18
CA THR A 375 -12.85 18.26 34.00
C THR A 375 -11.68 18.06 33.03
N ILE A 376 -10.45 17.89 33.55
CA ILE A 376 -9.27 17.58 32.74
C ILE A 376 -9.49 16.29 31.95
N TYR A 377 -9.87 15.19 32.63
CA TYR A 377 -10.07 13.91 31.96
C TYR A 377 -11.26 13.90 30.99
N LEU A 378 -12.33 14.64 31.32
CA LEU A 378 -13.45 14.83 30.41
C LEU A 378 -13.01 15.57 29.14
N LEU A 379 -12.32 16.71 29.26
CA LEU A 379 -11.80 17.45 28.12
C LEU A 379 -10.86 16.60 27.26
N LEU A 380 -9.94 15.85 27.87
CA LEU A 380 -9.04 14.97 27.10
C LEU A 380 -9.80 13.90 26.32
N LYS A 381 -10.85 13.32 26.90
CA LYS A 381 -11.69 12.33 26.21
C LYS A 381 -12.42 12.96 25.03
N GLU A 382 -12.99 14.14 25.23
CA GLU A 382 -13.76 14.84 24.19
C GLU A 382 -12.86 15.41 23.08
N ILE A 383 -11.67 15.93 23.41
CA ILE A 383 -10.63 16.34 22.45
C ILE A 383 -10.17 15.14 21.62
N LYS A 384 -9.88 14.01 22.27
CA LYS A 384 -9.53 12.78 21.54
C LYS A 384 -10.66 12.33 20.60
N THR A 385 -11.90 12.46 21.04
CA THR A 385 -13.07 12.13 20.22
C THR A 385 -13.20 13.09 19.03
N LEU A 386 -12.93 14.39 19.22
CA LEU A 386 -12.83 15.38 18.14
C LEU A 386 -11.73 15.05 17.13
N GLU A 387 -10.54 14.66 17.59
CA GLU A 387 -9.42 14.25 16.72
C GLU A 387 -9.80 13.03 15.87
N GLU A 388 -10.39 12.02 16.49
CA GLU A 388 -10.78 10.77 15.82
C GLU A 388 -11.94 10.98 14.82
N THR A 389 -12.87 11.88 15.12
CA THR A 389 -14.05 12.18 14.29
C THR A 389 -13.82 13.30 13.26
N GLY A 390 -12.70 14.03 13.36
CA GLY A 390 -12.42 15.20 12.52
C GLY A 390 -13.38 16.38 12.76
N GLY A 391 -14.16 16.36 13.85
CA GLY A 391 -15.23 17.32 14.12
C GLY A 391 -16.59 16.97 13.49
N GLY A 392 -16.69 15.85 12.76
CA GLY A 392 -17.92 15.42 12.07
C GLY A 392 -18.99 14.79 12.96
N ALA A 393 -20.23 14.74 12.46
CA ALA A 393 -21.33 14.07 13.16
C ALA A 393 -21.09 12.55 13.23
N GLU A 394 -20.95 12.01 14.45
CA GLU A 394 -20.99 10.55 14.68
C GLU A 394 -22.42 10.02 14.70
N VAL A 395 -22.71 9.01 13.87
CA VAL A 395 -23.98 8.30 13.78
C VAL A 395 -23.81 6.90 14.38
N LEU A 396 -24.57 6.59 15.43
CA LEU A 396 -24.52 5.28 16.08
C LEU A 396 -25.40 4.27 15.33
N ILE A 397 -24.84 3.10 15.03
CA ILE A 397 -25.53 2.01 14.35
C ILE A 397 -25.28 0.69 15.10
N GLU A 398 -26.34 0.05 15.59
CA GLU A 398 -26.28 -1.27 16.25
C GLU A 398 -26.54 -2.40 15.25
N GLN A 399 -25.66 -2.53 14.26
CA GLN A 399 -25.71 -3.59 13.24
C GLN A 399 -24.34 -4.24 13.04
N SER A 400 -24.29 -5.28 12.19
CA SER A 400 -23.03 -5.94 11.81
C SER A 400 -22.10 -4.96 11.08
N PRO A 401 -20.88 -4.68 11.61
CA PRO A 401 -19.91 -3.82 10.94
C PRO A 401 -19.55 -4.31 9.54
N TYR A 402 -19.44 -5.63 9.37
CA TYR A 402 -19.18 -6.26 8.09
C TYR A 402 -20.26 -5.93 7.05
N CYS A 403 -21.53 -6.11 7.40
CA CYS A 403 -22.65 -5.83 6.49
C CYS A 403 -22.76 -4.34 6.17
N VAL A 404 -22.63 -3.47 7.17
CA VAL A 404 -22.71 -2.01 6.95
C VAL A 404 -21.55 -1.52 6.09
N ASN A 405 -20.35 -2.07 6.27
CA ASN A 405 -19.21 -1.71 5.42
C ASN A 405 -19.45 -2.08 3.95
N LEU A 406 -19.93 -3.31 3.68
CA LEU A 406 -20.29 -3.72 2.32
C LEU A 406 -21.37 -2.84 1.69
N ILE A 407 -22.36 -2.40 2.48
CA ILE A 407 -23.38 -1.47 2.02
C ILE A 407 -22.75 -0.13 1.63
N VAL A 408 -21.92 0.45 2.50
CA VAL A 408 -21.28 1.74 2.25
C VAL A 408 -20.34 1.68 1.05
N ASP A 409 -19.57 0.59 0.92
CA ASP A 409 -18.68 0.37 -0.22
C ASP A 409 -19.46 0.27 -1.54
N HIS A 410 -20.59 -0.44 -1.54
CA HIS A 410 -21.47 -0.50 -2.71
C HIS A 410 -22.02 0.87 -3.11
N LEU A 411 -22.48 1.67 -2.14
CA LEU A 411 -22.97 3.02 -2.40
C LEU A 411 -21.89 3.94 -2.96
N ARG A 412 -20.63 3.77 -2.56
CA ARG A 412 -19.50 4.52 -3.14
C ARG A 412 -19.33 4.20 -4.62
N LEU A 413 -19.34 2.90 -4.95
CA LEU A 413 -19.18 2.44 -6.33
C LEU A 413 -20.37 2.89 -7.20
N GLU A 414 -21.60 2.84 -6.68
CA GLU A 414 -22.79 3.35 -7.37
C GLU A 414 -22.70 4.86 -7.58
N SER A 415 -22.28 5.62 -6.57
CA SER A 415 -22.07 7.07 -6.70
C SER A 415 -21.01 7.41 -7.75
N ALA A 416 -19.92 6.64 -7.83
CA ALA A 416 -18.88 6.81 -8.84
C ALA A 416 -19.39 6.52 -10.25
N PHE A 417 -20.17 5.46 -10.43
CA PHE A 417 -20.83 5.14 -11.70
C PHE A 417 -21.80 6.24 -12.14
N MET A 418 -22.65 6.75 -11.22
CA MET A 418 -23.59 7.83 -11.52
C MET A 418 -22.92 9.17 -11.86
N LYS A 419 -21.65 9.37 -11.49
CA LYS A 419 -20.85 10.55 -11.81
C LYS A 419 -19.99 10.39 -13.07
N ASP A 420 -20.20 9.31 -13.82
CA ASP A 420 -19.39 8.94 -14.99
C ASP A 420 -17.88 8.81 -14.70
N LEU A 421 -17.51 8.58 -13.43
CA LEU A 421 -16.11 8.33 -13.02
C LEU A 421 -15.67 6.91 -13.37
N VAL A 422 -16.63 5.99 -13.57
CA VAL A 422 -16.39 4.61 -13.97
C VAL A 422 -17.29 4.27 -15.15
N ALA A 423 -16.70 3.70 -16.21
CA ALA A 423 -17.40 3.44 -17.48
C ALA A 423 -18.42 2.29 -17.44
N ARG A 424 -18.38 1.42 -16.42
CA ARG A 424 -19.28 0.26 -16.28
C ARG A 424 -19.83 0.17 -14.87
N LYS A 425 -21.09 -0.27 -14.75
CA LYS A 425 -21.73 -0.55 -13.48
C LYS A 425 -21.08 -1.78 -12.84
N HIS A 426 -20.74 -1.68 -11.56
CA HIS A 426 -20.18 -2.79 -10.77
C HIS A 426 -21.28 -3.80 -10.37
N PRO A 427 -20.90 -5.07 -10.13
CA PRO A 427 -21.83 -6.09 -9.65
C PRO A 427 -22.27 -5.84 -8.20
N ALA A 428 -23.36 -6.48 -7.79
CA ALA A 428 -23.86 -6.46 -6.41
C ALA A 428 -22.81 -6.98 -5.40
N PRO A 429 -22.92 -6.62 -4.11
CA PRO A 429 -21.92 -6.98 -3.11
C PRO A 429 -21.75 -8.49 -2.95
N VAL A 430 -20.50 -8.96 -2.94
CA VAL A 430 -20.19 -10.36 -2.65
C VAL A 430 -20.20 -10.57 -1.14
N VAL A 431 -21.15 -11.37 -0.65
CA VAL A 431 -21.35 -11.64 0.77
C VAL A 431 -21.03 -13.10 1.08
N CYS A 432 -20.24 -13.36 2.13
CA CYS A 432 -19.98 -14.72 2.56
C CYS A 432 -21.28 -15.46 2.96
N GLU A 433 -21.36 -16.76 2.65
CA GLU A 433 -22.59 -17.55 2.83
C GLU A 433 -23.17 -17.45 4.24
N SER A 434 -22.31 -17.44 5.27
CA SER A 434 -22.72 -17.35 6.67
C SER A 434 -23.39 -16.02 7.04
N GLU A 435 -23.11 -14.94 6.31
CA GLU A 435 -23.63 -13.60 6.60
C GLU A 435 -24.70 -13.14 5.60
N LYS A 436 -24.98 -13.89 4.53
CA LYS A 436 -25.97 -13.51 3.50
C LYS A 436 -27.34 -13.16 4.07
N GLU A 437 -27.87 -14.00 4.97
CA GLU A 437 -29.19 -13.74 5.57
C GLU A 437 -29.17 -12.47 6.44
N ARG A 438 -28.06 -12.24 7.16
CA ARG A 438 -27.87 -11.04 7.98
C ARG A 438 -27.73 -9.81 7.09
N PHE A 439 -26.93 -9.88 6.03
CA PHE A 439 -26.77 -8.79 5.07
C PHE A 439 -28.10 -8.38 4.46
N HIS A 440 -28.90 -9.34 3.99
CA HIS A 440 -30.22 -9.03 3.42
C HIS A 440 -31.16 -8.36 4.45
N LYS A 441 -31.13 -8.80 5.72
CA LYS A 441 -31.87 -8.14 6.81
C LYS A 441 -31.40 -6.69 7.05
N VAL A 442 -30.09 -6.44 7.04
CA VAL A 442 -29.51 -5.11 7.23
C VAL A 442 -29.82 -4.19 6.04
N VAL A 443 -29.71 -4.69 4.81
CA VAL A 443 -30.09 -3.95 3.59
C VAL A 443 -31.57 -3.58 3.65
N LYS A 444 -32.46 -4.53 3.93
CA LYS A 444 -33.91 -4.26 4.02
C LYS A 444 -34.27 -3.28 5.13
N HIS A 445 -33.51 -3.28 6.22
CA HIS A 445 -33.68 -2.32 7.31
C HIS A 445 -33.32 -0.89 6.87
N PHE A 446 -32.17 -0.70 6.21
CA PHE A 446 -31.72 0.61 5.78
C PHE A 446 -32.38 1.11 4.49
N PHE A 447 -32.74 0.20 3.58
CA PHE A 447 -33.25 0.48 2.25
C PHE A 447 -34.56 -0.29 2.00
N PRO A 448 -35.67 0.08 2.65
CA PRO A 448 -36.94 -0.61 2.45
C PRO A 448 -37.50 -0.38 1.04
N GLY A 449 -38.22 -1.37 0.50
CA GLY A 449 -38.88 -1.28 -0.80
C GLY A 449 -37.90 -1.24 -1.97
N GLN A 450 -38.20 -0.40 -2.98
CA GLN A 450 -37.38 -0.28 -4.20
C GLN A 450 -35.95 0.21 -3.93
N GLY A 451 -35.70 0.82 -2.77
CA GLY A 451 -34.34 1.22 -2.38
C GLY A 451 -33.38 0.04 -2.22
N SER A 452 -33.88 -1.19 -2.01
CA SER A 452 -33.04 -2.38 -1.92
C SER A 452 -32.58 -2.94 -3.27
N GLU A 453 -33.25 -2.56 -4.37
CA GLU A 453 -32.94 -3.05 -5.74
C GLU A 453 -31.53 -2.67 -6.19
N ILE A 454 -30.93 -1.63 -5.58
CA ILE A 454 -29.55 -1.26 -5.88
C ILE A 454 -28.54 -2.32 -5.41
N PHE A 455 -28.91 -3.19 -4.45
CA PHE A 455 -28.07 -4.26 -3.90
C PHE A 455 -28.38 -5.65 -4.49
N GLU A 456 -29.26 -5.72 -5.49
CA GLU A 456 -29.61 -6.92 -6.26
C GLU A 456 -28.95 -6.88 -7.64
#